data_AF-A0A914IB80-F1
#
_entry.id   AF-A0A914IB80-F1
#
_cell.length_a   1.000
_cell.length_b   1.000
_cell.length_c   1.000
_cell.angle_alpha   90.00
_cell.angle_beta   90.00
_cell.angle_gamma   90.00
#
_symmetry.space_group_name_H-M   'P 1'
#
loop_
_entity.id
_entity.type
_entity.pdbx_description
1 polymer ?
#
loop_
_entity_poly.entity_id
_entity_poly.type
_entity_poly.pdbx_seq_one_letter_code
_entity_poly.pdbx_strand_id
1 'polypeptide(L)'
;MFHFLIGLSMCVWILCGAISTLGAYCYVELGTSIRRSGGDFAYLCHVKWNAIAFMFMSVGCVLIYPMMLAIQANTFAEYIVQGFGLREMLPDDSLEQIVFKKLVGFLTLSRDSK
;
A
#
# COMPACT_ATOMS: atom_id res chain seq x y z
N MET A 1 -2.54 3.99 -32.89
CA MET A 1 -1.82 4.58 -31.73
C MET A 1 -2.23 3.92 -30.40
N PHE A 2 -3.53 3.78 -30.08
CA PHE A 2 -3.99 3.11 -28.83
C PHE A 2 -3.53 1.65 -28.64
N HIS A 3 -3.47 0.84 -29.70
CA HIS A 3 -3.04 -0.57 -29.59
C HIS A 3 -1.61 -0.76 -29.06
N PHE A 4 -0.69 0.17 -29.38
CA PHE A 4 0.70 0.09 -28.92
C PHE A 4 0.82 0.39 -27.42
N LEU A 5 0.04 1.32 -26.88
CA LEU A 5 0.04 1.63 -25.43
C LEU A 5 -0.47 0.45 -24.59
N ILE A 6 -1.45 -0.28 -25.11
CA ILE A 6 -2.02 -1.46 -24.44
C ILE A 6 -0.99 -2.61 -24.44
N GLY A 7 -0.25 -2.79 -25.54
CA GLY A 7 0.88 -3.72 -25.58
C GLY A 7 1.97 -3.35 -24.58
N LEU A 8 2.32 -2.05 -24.50
CA LEU A 8 3.34 -1.55 -23.58
C LEU A 8 2.92 -1.71 -22.11
N SER A 9 1.66 -1.45 -21.75
CA SER A 9 1.16 -1.65 -20.38
C SER A 9 1.18 -3.11 -19.95
N MET A 10 0.81 -4.04 -20.86
CA MET A 10 0.90 -5.48 -20.59
C MET A 10 2.34 -5.93 -20.38
N CYS A 11 3.29 -5.43 -21.16
CA CYS A 11 4.72 -5.69 -20.94
C CYS A 11 5.19 -5.20 -19.56
N VAL A 12 4.78 -4.00 -19.13
CA VAL A 12 5.14 -3.46 -17.80
C VAL A 12 4.58 -4.33 -16.68
N TRP A 13 3.34 -4.81 -16.80
CA TRP A 13 2.72 -5.72 -15.84
C TRP A 13 3.49 -7.04 -15.72
N ILE A 14 3.85 -7.65 -16.85
CA ILE A 14 4.61 -8.91 -16.87
C ILE A 14 6.00 -8.71 -16.24
N LEU A 15 6.69 -7.62 -16.58
CA LEU A 15 7.99 -7.29 -16.00
C LEU A 15 7.91 -7.06 -14.49
N CYS A 16 6.89 -6.31 -14.02
CA CYS A 16 6.63 -6.12 -12.60
C CYS A 16 6.40 -7.45 -11.87
N GLY A 17 5.56 -8.34 -12.45
CA GLY A 17 5.31 -9.67 -11.89
C GLY A 17 6.56 -10.55 -11.82
N ALA A 18 7.41 -10.52 -12.84
CA ALA A 18 8.67 -11.25 -12.87
C ALA A 18 9.64 -10.76 -11.77
N ILE A 19 9.81 -9.44 -11.64
CA ILE A 19 10.67 -8.83 -10.62
C ILE A 19 10.14 -9.15 -9.21
N SER A 20 8.82 -9.08 -9.00
CA SER A 20 8.19 -9.44 -7.72
C SER A 20 8.43 -10.89 -7.33
N THR A 21 8.35 -11.82 -8.29
CA THR A 21 8.60 -13.26 -8.06
C THR A 21 10.06 -13.52 -7.68
N LEU A 22 11.01 -12.87 -8.36
CA LEU A 22 12.43 -12.97 -8.03
C LEU A 22 12.73 -12.41 -6.63
N GLY A 23 12.11 -11.28 -6.27
CA GLY A 23 12.22 -10.69 -4.94
C GLY A 23 11.66 -11.61 -3.85
N ALA A 24 10.50 -12.23 -4.09
CA ALA A 24 9.91 -13.22 -3.19
C ALA A 24 10.81 -14.45 -2.99
N TYR A 25 11.45 -14.95 -4.05
CA TYR A 25 12.38 -16.08 -3.97
C TYR A 25 13.57 -15.77 -3.05
N CYS A 26 14.20 -14.61 -3.24
CA CYS A 26 15.29 -14.14 -2.36
C CYS A 26 14.83 -13.99 -0.91
N TYR A 27 13.61 -13.48 -0.69
CA TYR A 27 13.05 -13.31 0.65
C TYR A 27 12.76 -14.66 1.34
N VAL A 28 12.35 -15.68 0.58
CA VAL A 28 12.17 -17.06 1.05
C VAL A 28 13.50 -17.69 1.43
N GLU A 29 14.54 -17.53 0.62
CA GLU A 29 15.89 -18.03 0.97
C GLU A 29 16.41 -17.38 2.27
N LEU A 30 16.20 -16.07 2.42
CA LEU A 30 16.60 -15.36 3.63
C LEU A 30 15.78 -15.80 4.86
N GLY A 31 14.47 -16.00 4.70
CA GLY A 31 13.58 -16.46 5.77
C GLY A 31 13.75 -17.90 6.19
N THR A 32 14.24 -18.76 5.30
CA THR A 32 14.61 -20.15 5.64
C THR A 32 15.98 -20.23 6.33
N SER A 33 16.91 -19.34 5.99
CA SER A 33 18.25 -19.26 6.59
C SER A 33 18.24 -18.68 8.01
N ILE A 34 17.47 -17.61 8.26
CA ILE A 34 17.47 -16.90 9.55
C ILE A 34 16.10 -17.08 10.23
N ARG A 35 15.98 -18.12 11.08
CA ARG A 35 14.80 -18.38 11.91
C ARG A 35 14.79 -17.50 13.17
N ARG A 36 14.70 -16.18 13.02
CA ARG A 36 14.52 -15.24 14.14
C ARG A 36 13.19 -14.50 13.97
N SER A 37 12.46 -14.34 15.07
CA SER A 37 11.23 -13.53 15.09
C SER A 37 11.60 -12.05 14.90
N GLY A 38 10.95 -11.37 13.95
CA GLY A 38 11.21 -9.95 13.65
C GLY A 38 11.28 -9.57 12.17
N GLY A 39 11.08 -10.50 11.23
CA GLY A 39 10.98 -10.19 9.80
C GLY A 39 12.23 -9.51 9.23
N ASP A 40 12.03 -8.46 8.43
CA ASP A 40 13.10 -7.63 7.84
C ASP A 40 14.05 -7.03 8.89
N PHE A 41 13.52 -6.60 10.04
CA PHE A 41 14.32 -6.06 11.13
C PHE A 41 15.29 -7.09 11.72
N ALA A 42 14.88 -8.35 11.82
CA ALA A 42 15.73 -9.44 12.31
C ALA A 42 16.92 -9.70 11.38
N TYR A 43 16.75 -9.53 10.06
CA TYR A 43 17.86 -9.67 9.10
C TYR A 43 18.89 -8.55 9.25
N LEU A 44 18.44 -7.30 9.40
CA LEU A 44 19.34 -6.14 9.56
C LEU A 44 20.10 -6.18 10.89
N CYS A 45 19.47 -6.67 11.97
CA CYS A 45 20.15 -6.89 13.25
C CYS A 45 21.19 -8.03 13.17
N HIS A 46 21.02 -9.03 12.30
CA HIS A 46 22.00 -10.10 12.12
C HIS A 46 23.33 -9.59 11.55
N VAL A 47 23.29 -8.54 10.72
CA VAL A 47 24.48 -7.91 10.12
C VAL A 47 25.18 -6.93 11.10
N LYS A 48 24.66 -6.77 12.33
CA LYS A 48 25.10 -5.80 13.37
C LYS A 48 24.87 -4.32 13.01
N TRP A 49 23.95 -4.03 12.09
CA TRP A 49 23.62 -2.67 11.63
C TRP A 49 22.42 -2.08 12.39
N ASN A 50 22.48 -2.07 13.72
CA ASN A 50 21.34 -1.76 14.59
C ASN A 50 20.76 -0.35 14.40
N ALA A 51 21.57 0.66 14.06
CA ALA A 51 21.09 2.02 13.82
C ALA A 51 20.21 2.12 12.57
N ILE A 52 20.57 1.39 11.51
CA ILE A 52 19.84 1.40 10.23
C ILE A 52 18.60 0.51 10.32
N ALA A 53 18.67 -0.59 11.08
CA ALA A 53 17.50 -1.40 11.43
C ALA A 53 16.41 -0.55 12.12
N PHE A 54 16.80 0.29 13.08
CA PHE A 54 15.86 1.16 13.80
C PHE A 54 15.24 2.24 12.89
N MET A 55 16.02 2.90 12.05
CA MET A 55 15.51 3.88 11.10
C MET A 55 14.53 3.26 10.10
N PHE A 56 14.84 2.07 9.56
CA PHE A 56 13.96 1.36 8.63
C PHE A 56 12.63 0.99 9.29
N MET A 57 12.67 0.40 10.49
CA MET A 57 11.46 0.02 11.21
C MET A 57 10.63 1.23 11.62
N SER A 58 11.29 2.32 12.03
CA SER A 58 10.61 3.58 12.38
C SER A 58 9.89 4.18 11.18
N VAL A 59 10.53 4.23 10.00
CA VAL A 59 9.90 4.72 8.76
C VAL A 59 8.76 3.80 8.32
N GLY A 60 8.94 2.48 8.44
CA GLY A 60 7.89 1.50 8.17
C GLY A 60 6.63 1.79 8.98
N CYS A 61 6.78 1.85 10.31
CA CYS A 61 5.68 2.10 11.26
C CYS A 61 5.02 3.47 11.07
N VAL A 62 5.81 4.53 10.90
CA VAL A 62 5.28 5.91 10.90
C VAL A 62 4.74 6.34 9.53
N LEU A 63 5.31 5.84 8.43
CA LEU A 63 4.96 6.30 7.08
C LEU A 63 4.27 5.23 6.26
N ILE A 64 4.85 4.03 6.17
CA ILE A 64 4.39 3.02 5.21
C ILE A 64 3.01 2.45 5.61
N TYR A 65 2.85 2.03 6.86
CA TYR A 65 1.58 1.47 7.34
C TYR A 65 0.39 2.45 7.20
N PRO A 66 0.44 3.69 7.73
CA PRO A 66 -0.68 4.60 7.61
C PRO A 66 -0.94 5.04 6.17
N MET A 67 0.11 5.15 5.33
CA MET A 67 -0.06 5.46 3.91
C MET A 67 -0.81 4.35 3.16
N MET A 68 -0.48 3.08 3.41
CA MET A 68 -1.19 1.97 2.77
C MET A 68 -2.67 1.92 3.17
N LEU A 69 -2.96 2.09 4.45
CA LEU A 69 -4.35 2.16 4.94
C LEU A 69 -5.10 3.36 4.33
N ALA A 70 -4.46 4.53 4.24
CA ALA A 70 -5.06 5.73 3.64
C ALA A 70 -5.37 5.55 2.15
N ILE A 71 -4.46 4.95 1.38
CA ILE A 71 -4.67 4.68 -0.06
C ILE A 71 -5.83 3.69 -0.23
N GLN A 72 -5.84 2.58 0.53
CA GLN A 72 -6.91 1.58 0.45
C GLN A 72 -8.27 2.18 0.82
N ALA A 73 -8.34 2.97 1.90
CA ALA A 73 -9.55 3.67 2.30
C ALA A 73 -10.05 4.64 1.24
N ASN A 74 -9.14 5.45 0.66
CA ASN A 74 -9.50 6.41 -0.37
C ASN A 74 -10.02 5.71 -1.63
N THR A 75 -9.32 4.66 -2.09
CA THR A 75 -9.75 3.87 -3.25
C THR A 75 -11.10 3.20 -3.01
N PHE A 76 -11.33 2.66 -1.81
CA PHE A 76 -12.62 2.07 -1.45
C PHE A 76 -13.75 3.10 -1.45
N ALA A 77 -13.51 4.29 -0.91
CA ALA A 77 -14.48 5.39 -0.92
C ALA A 77 -14.85 5.81 -2.35
N GLU A 78 -13.86 5.98 -3.23
CA GLU A 78 -14.08 6.30 -4.65
C GLU A 78 -14.92 5.22 -5.35
N TYR A 79 -14.60 3.94 -5.14
CA TYR A 79 -15.35 2.84 -5.76
C TYR A 79 -16.79 2.74 -5.25
N ILE A 80 -17.05 3.00 -3.96
CA ILE A 80 -18.42 3.07 -3.42
C ILE A 80 -19.21 4.21 -4.07
N VAL A 81 -18.64 5.42 -4.11
CA VAL A 81 -19.33 6.59 -4.68
C VAL A 81 -19.64 6.38 -6.16
N GLN A 82 -18.71 5.80 -6.92
CA GLN A 82 -18.92 5.46 -8.32
C GLN A 82 -19.95 4.32 -8.49
N GLY A 83 -19.90 3.29 -7.65
CA GLY A 83 -20.81 2.15 -7.71
C GLY A 83 -22.27 2.48 -7.40
N PHE A 84 -22.53 3.42 -6.48
CA PHE A 84 -23.88 3.84 -6.11
C PHE A 84 -24.45 4.98 -6.99
N GLY A 85 -23.73 5.44 -8.02
CA GLY A 85 -24.21 6.51 -8.90
C GLY A 85 -24.38 7.87 -8.22
N LEU A 86 -23.91 8.03 -6.98
CA LEU A 86 -23.99 9.26 -6.18
C LEU A 86 -23.22 10.43 -6.81
N ARG A 87 -22.31 10.15 -7.74
CA ARG A 87 -21.60 11.13 -8.57
C ARG A 87 -22.55 12.03 -9.36
N GLU A 88 -23.70 11.51 -9.77
CA GLU A 88 -24.69 12.22 -10.60
C GLU A 88 -25.72 12.98 -9.76
N MET A 89 -25.85 12.64 -8.46
CA MET A 89 -26.79 13.26 -7.52
C MET A 89 -26.18 14.41 -6.69
N LEU A 90 -24.84 14.47 -6.51
CA LEU A 90 -24.17 15.59 -5.84
C LEU A 90 -23.23 16.34 -6.80
N PRO A 91 -23.47 17.64 -7.09
CA PRO A 91 -22.52 18.47 -7.81
C PRO A 91 -21.20 18.61 -7.00
N ASP A 92 -20.08 18.58 -7.73
CA ASP A 92 -18.67 18.49 -7.29
C ASP A 92 -18.25 19.58 -6.27
N ASP A 93 -19.00 20.67 -6.16
CA ASP A 93 -18.77 21.80 -5.23
C ASP A 93 -19.31 21.59 -3.80
N SER A 94 -20.02 20.49 -3.55
CA SER A 94 -20.69 20.27 -2.27
C SER A 94 -19.69 19.78 -1.21
N LEU A 95 -19.48 20.58 -0.15
CA LEU A 95 -18.67 20.23 1.04
C LEU A 95 -18.95 18.81 1.56
N GLU A 96 -20.14 18.26 1.32
CA GLU A 96 -20.54 16.91 1.69
C GLU A 96 -19.71 15.81 1.03
N GLN A 97 -19.26 15.91 -0.22
CA GLN A 97 -18.38 14.89 -0.82
C GLN A 97 -16.98 14.94 -0.23
N ILE A 98 -16.46 16.14 0.05
CA ILE A 98 -15.16 16.33 0.69
C ILE A 98 -15.20 15.82 2.13
N VAL A 99 -16.28 16.15 2.87
CA VAL A 99 -16.52 15.65 4.22
C VAL A 99 -16.74 14.13 4.19
N PHE A 100 -17.47 13.57 3.24
CA PHE A 100 -17.66 12.12 3.11
C PHE A 100 -16.35 11.38 2.81
N LYS A 101 -15.51 11.88 1.88
CA LYS A 101 -14.17 11.31 1.62
C LYS A 101 -13.27 11.41 2.86
N LYS A 102 -13.28 12.57 3.55
CA LYS A 102 -12.52 12.77 4.80
C LYS A 102 -13.04 11.89 5.95
N LEU A 103 -14.35 11.72 6.07
CA LEU A 103 -15.01 11.02 7.16
C LEU A 103 -14.95 9.51 6.96
N VAL A 104 -15.10 9.00 5.73
CA VAL A 104 -14.82 7.59 5.42
C VAL A 104 -13.33 7.28 5.66
N GLY A 105 -12.41 8.15 5.21
CA GLY A 105 -10.98 8.00 5.51
C GLY A 105 -10.66 8.01 7.02
N PHE A 106 -11.32 8.88 7.78
CA PHE A 106 -11.18 8.96 9.23
C PHE A 106 -11.81 7.75 9.95
N LEU A 107 -12.96 7.25 9.49
CA LEU A 107 -13.63 6.07 10.05
C LEU A 107 -12.83 4.79 9.83
N THR A 108 -12.15 4.64 8.68
CA THR A 108 -11.23 3.52 8.45
C THR A 108 -10.00 3.58 9.34
N LEU A 109 -9.42 4.77 9.56
CA LEU A 109 -8.27 4.94 10.45
C LEU A 109 -8.64 4.77 11.94
N SER A 110 -9.85 5.20 12.33
CA SER A 110 -10.32 5.06 13.71
C SER A 110 -10.65 3.61 14.09
N ARG A 111 -10.80 2.70 13.12
CA ARG A 111 -11.08 1.27 13.37
C ARG A 111 -9.83 0.43 13.63
N ASP A 112 -8.65 0.95 13.34
CA ASP A 112 -7.35 0.27 13.52
C ASP A 112 -6.75 0.53 14.93
N SER A 113 -7.30 1.48 15.69
CA SER A 113 -6.84 1.86 17.05
C SER A 113 -7.54 1.10 18.19
N LYS A 114 -7.99 -0.14 17.95
CA LYS A 114 -8.50 -1.06 18.98
C LYS A 114 -7.94 -2.46 18.74
#